data_AF-A0A3L6JMF3-F1
#
_entry.id   AF-A0A3L6JMF3-F1
#
_cell.length_a   1.000
_cell.length_b   1.000
_cell.length_c   1.000
_cell.angle_alpha   90.00
_cell.angle_beta   90.00
_cell.angle_gamma   90.00
#
_symmetry.space_group_name_H-M   'P 1'
#
loop_
_entity.id
_entity.type
_entity.pdbx_description
1 polymer ?
#
loop_
_entity_poly.entity_id
_entity_poly.type
_entity_poly.pdbx_seq_one_letter_code
_entity_poly.pdbx_strand_id
1 'polypeptide(L)'
;MVATMSKKALVTADWLGKGRETDDVTLIRQIIRNVSAGNGVCDKALSEPKSGGSEIPDSPIPQGRIDAALGLSEASEEIGVWERPIKVTGVSLRSQIESIIPDNVEEGMRESLVYTLSRVIVGKWPRFVEWQPYLSGIDSASAALITLHCISRALKTRPDWMKVLWRMSIEKLKSELLTSLLGDMTGDREVKSIIGLLERARETLREKIPRDMLLTNRTIDDWIAMLSPKSKEQADVDTISELRNRIGAELLSLRSRETLWGVLTLRPDGPAASQIEPMLNRLREKINALDYGPTIAVCTYLADCQIPGKPTAREIIEATGASGWNAHLALALLETLLTERYIPSVSLLGLRYRVVISTRERGVPKSRGLAAKYLLRDTMFQSASLHIEPIDSPGPNEAADPASIFDVVVDSELVSVRLDLYDAMRSVWKEPWYEPKIPPRLSPHCLMRSSVSASGKILVPRPRDLQALGVLWAFRGMRPARNWMMRSIHFSQSTLRHALPRVLESGLLTLLYHPTLEYCALPEGLLVATRKMTSRRADSLATWITRAFPYCRLLTSRPAGQAAAVVRVPALKSDTARAIIEEKLKEMDCEYVVAGIESCRSYYMTVLNRIYDSRTKAWADPWL
;
A
#
# COMPACT_ATOMS: atom_id res chain seq x y z
N MET A 1 -26.80 -7.73 -34.63
CA MET A 1 -25.44 -7.23 -34.32
C MET A 1 -24.93 -7.96 -33.09
N VAL A 2 -24.06 -8.96 -33.28
CA VAL A 2 -23.38 -9.66 -32.18
C VAL A 2 -22.25 -8.73 -31.71
N ALA A 3 -22.38 -8.17 -30.51
CA ALA A 3 -21.29 -7.44 -29.89
C ALA A 3 -20.11 -8.41 -29.69
N THR A 4 -19.06 -8.25 -30.49
CA THR A 4 -17.76 -8.87 -30.27
C THR A 4 -17.17 -8.31 -28.99
N MET A 5 -17.59 -8.85 -27.84
CA MET A 5 -16.83 -8.71 -26.61
C MET A 5 -15.43 -9.27 -26.89
N SER A 6 -14.41 -8.40 -26.83
CA SER A 6 -13.03 -8.85 -26.93
C SER A 6 -12.84 -9.98 -25.93
N LYS A 7 -12.41 -11.17 -26.37
CA LYS A 7 -12.02 -12.26 -25.48
C LYS A 7 -10.89 -11.75 -24.59
N LYS A 8 -11.22 -11.27 -23.38
CA LYS A 8 -10.22 -10.86 -22.39
C LYS A 8 -9.30 -12.07 -22.17
N ALA A 9 -7.99 -11.86 -22.32
CA ALA A 9 -7.03 -12.94 -22.19
C ALA A 9 -7.07 -13.51 -20.77
N LEU A 10 -7.34 -14.81 -20.65
CA LEU A 10 -7.29 -15.51 -19.38
C LEU A 10 -5.83 -15.52 -18.86
N VAL A 11 -5.62 -15.02 -17.65
CA VAL A 11 -4.30 -15.02 -17.00
C VAL A 11 -4.05 -16.42 -16.41
N THR A 12 -3.20 -17.20 -17.08
CA THR A 12 -2.77 -18.54 -16.65
C THR A 12 -1.28 -18.55 -16.30
N ALA A 13 -0.81 -19.63 -15.67
CA ALA A 13 0.62 -19.85 -15.41
C ALA A 13 1.45 -19.78 -16.71
N ASP A 14 0.90 -20.30 -17.82
CA ASP A 14 1.56 -20.25 -19.12
C ASP A 14 1.53 -18.83 -19.73
N TRP A 15 0.48 -18.05 -19.46
CA TRP A 15 0.45 -16.63 -19.83
C TRP A 15 1.52 -15.84 -19.08
N LEU A 16 1.66 -16.07 -17.76
CA LEU A 16 2.72 -15.47 -16.93
C LEU A 16 4.11 -15.89 -17.42
N GLY A 17 4.25 -17.14 -17.85
CA GLY A 17 5.46 -17.68 -18.47
C GLY A 17 5.88 -16.97 -19.77
N LYS A 18 5.00 -16.20 -20.42
CA LYS A 18 5.35 -15.36 -21.57
C LYS A 18 6.07 -14.06 -21.19
N GLY A 19 6.18 -13.75 -19.89
CA GLY A 19 6.94 -12.59 -19.42
C GLY A 19 6.41 -11.25 -19.94
N ARG A 20 5.10 -10.99 -19.86
CA ARG A 20 4.58 -9.66 -20.22
C ARG A 20 4.83 -8.68 -19.08
N GLU A 21 5.29 -7.47 -19.41
CA GLU A 21 5.40 -6.40 -18.42
C GLU A 21 4.00 -5.91 -18.06
N THR A 22 3.53 -6.27 -16.88
CA THR A 22 2.23 -5.89 -16.32
C THR A 22 2.40 -5.86 -14.82
N ASP A 23 1.90 -4.81 -14.17
CA ASP A 23 2.04 -4.68 -12.72
C ASP A 23 1.26 -5.78 -11.97
N ASP A 24 1.82 -6.25 -10.86
CA ASP A 24 1.30 -7.39 -10.11
C ASP A 24 -0.15 -7.14 -9.64
N VAL A 25 -0.47 -5.91 -9.24
CA VAL A 25 -1.83 -5.54 -8.79
C VAL A 25 -2.84 -5.70 -9.93
N THR A 26 -2.51 -5.23 -11.13
CA THR A 26 -3.34 -5.42 -12.34
C THR A 26 -3.52 -6.88 -12.69
N LEU A 27 -2.44 -7.68 -12.61
CA LEU A 27 -2.52 -9.13 -12.86
C LEU A 27 -3.47 -9.81 -11.88
N ILE A 28 -3.34 -9.50 -10.59
CA ILE A 28 -4.21 -10.07 -9.55
C ILE A 28 -5.67 -9.66 -9.78
N ARG A 29 -5.93 -8.39 -10.14
CA ARG A 29 -7.28 -7.93 -10.50
C ARG A 29 -7.87 -8.70 -11.67
N GLN A 30 -7.07 -8.95 -12.70
CA GLN A 30 -7.51 -9.74 -13.85
C GLN A 30 -7.81 -11.19 -13.44
N ILE A 31 -6.98 -11.80 -12.59
CA ILE A 31 -7.21 -13.15 -12.05
C ILE A 31 -8.52 -13.19 -11.25
N ILE A 32 -8.74 -12.24 -10.34
CA ILE A 32 -9.99 -12.16 -9.56
C ILE A 32 -11.20 -12.05 -10.49
N ARG A 33 -11.17 -11.11 -11.45
CA ARG A 33 -12.25 -10.91 -12.43
C ARG A 33 -12.54 -12.14 -13.29
N ASN A 34 -11.51 -12.94 -13.62
CA ASN A 34 -11.69 -14.16 -14.41
C ASN A 34 -12.41 -15.27 -13.62
N VAL A 35 -12.26 -15.28 -12.28
CA VAL A 35 -12.85 -16.30 -11.39
C VAL A 35 -14.22 -15.87 -10.86
N SER A 36 -14.40 -14.57 -10.59
CA SER A 36 -15.68 -14.03 -10.10
C SER A 36 -16.66 -13.85 -11.26
N ALA A 37 -17.65 -14.74 -11.40
CA ALA A 37 -18.73 -14.62 -12.39
C ALA A 37 -19.73 -13.46 -12.10
N GLY A 38 -19.47 -12.63 -11.09
CA GLY A 38 -20.39 -11.59 -10.62
C GLY A 38 -20.20 -10.25 -11.32
N ASN A 39 -21.28 -9.74 -11.90
CA ASN A 39 -21.41 -8.32 -12.22
C ASN A 39 -21.22 -7.52 -10.93
N GLY A 40 -20.51 -6.39 -10.98
CA GLY A 40 -20.16 -5.57 -9.82
C GLY A 40 -21.33 -4.88 -9.11
N VAL A 41 -22.51 -5.49 -9.07
CA VAL A 41 -23.73 -5.01 -8.43
C VAL A 41 -24.03 -5.90 -7.22
N CYS A 42 -24.37 -5.28 -6.09
CA CYS A 42 -24.78 -5.99 -4.89
C CYS A 42 -26.13 -6.71 -5.12
N ASP A 43 -26.11 -8.04 -5.13
CA ASP A 43 -27.30 -8.90 -5.14
C ASP A 43 -27.63 -9.31 -3.70
N LYS A 44 -28.53 -8.56 -3.08
CA LYS A 44 -28.96 -8.77 -1.69
C LYS A 44 -29.60 -10.14 -1.50
N ALA A 45 -30.36 -10.63 -2.47
CA ALA A 45 -31.04 -11.92 -2.38
C ALA A 45 -30.04 -13.09 -2.38
N LEU A 46 -28.91 -12.93 -3.07
CA LEU A 46 -27.85 -13.94 -3.10
C LEU A 46 -26.87 -13.84 -1.91
N SER A 47 -26.62 -12.62 -1.42
CA SER A 47 -25.65 -12.37 -0.34
C SER A 47 -26.22 -12.61 1.05
N GLU A 48 -27.41 -12.10 1.36
CA GLU A 48 -27.96 -12.07 2.72
C GLU A 48 -28.19 -13.46 3.34
N PRO A 49 -28.75 -14.46 2.61
CA PRO A 49 -28.86 -15.83 3.12
C PRO A 49 -27.51 -16.50 3.33
N LYS A 50 -26.55 -16.26 2.43
CA LYS A 50 -25.19 -16.86 2.51
C LYS A 50 -24.35 -16.25 3.63
N SER A 51 -24.56 -14.97 3.92
CA SER A 51 -23.88 -14.26 4.99
C SER A 51 -24.63 -14.36 6.34
N GLY A 52 -25.78 -15.03 6.41
CA GLY A 52 -26.61 -15.06 7.62
C GLY A 52 -27.03 -13.64 8.08
N GLY A 53 -27.16 -12.70 7.15
CA GLY A 53 -27.56 -11.34 7.42
C GLY A 53 -29.06 -11.27 7.68
N SER A 54 -29.50 -10.51 8.70
CA SER A 54 -30.91 -10.15 8.82
C SER A 54 -31.26 -9.07 7.78
N GLU A 55 -32.53 -8.90 7.45
CA GLU A 55 -32.97 -7.76 6.65
C GLU A 55 -32.54 -6.44 7.31
N ILE A 56 -32.21 -5.45 6.46
CA ILE A 56 -31.92 -4.09 6.90
C ILE A 56 -33.26 -3.46 7.31
N PRO A 57 -33.39 -2.88 8.52
CA PRO A 57 -34.66 -2.31 8.96
C PRO A 57 -35.16 -1.19 8.03
N ASP A 58 -36.43 -1.27 7.65
CA ASP A 58 -37.12 -0.18 6.94
C ASP A 58 -37.62 0.93 7.88
N SER A 59 -37.44 0.75 9.19
CA SER A 59 -37.74 1.74 10.23
C SER A 59 -36.50 2.59 10.58
N PRO A 60 -36.70 3.81 11.11
CA PRO A 60 -35.58 4.65 11.52
C PRO A 60 -34.94 4.09 12.79
N ILE A 61 -33.61 4.22 12.89
CA ILE A 61 -32.82 3.85 14.06
C ILE A 61 -32.51 5.11 14.89
N PRO A 62 -32.46 5.03 16.23
CA PRO A 62 -32.05 6.15 17.07
C PRO A 62 -30.68 6.70 16.67
N GLN A 63 -30.56 8.03 16.58
CA GLN A 63 -29.32 8.72 16.20
C GLN A 63 -28.13 8.33 17.06
N GLY A 64 -28.31 8.10 18.37
CA GLY A 64 -27.23 7.66 19.25
C GLY A 64 -26.60 6.33 18.85
N ARG A 65 -27.35 5.42 18.21
CA ARG A 65 -26.82 4.15 17.69
C ARG A 65 -26.06 4.36 16.38
N ILE A 66 -26.53 5.26 15.53
CA ILE A 66 -25.83 5.66 14.30
C ILE A 66 -24.50 6.32 14.67
N ASP A 67 -24.55 7.26 15.60
CA ASP A 67 -23.37 7.92 16.12
C ASP A 67 -22.39 6.89 16.68
N ALA A 68 -22.79 6.08 17.67
CA ALA A 68 -21.93 5.04 18.26
C ALA A 68 -21.30 4.08 17.23
N ALA A 69 -22.00 3.77 16.13
CA ALA A 69 -21.47 2.90 15.10
C ALA A 69 -20.50 3.62 14.12
N LEU A 70 -20.78 4.88 13.77
CA LEU A 70 -20.12 5.56 12.64
C LEU A 70 -19.19 6.74 13.00
N GLY A 71 -19.22 7.21 14.25
CA GLY A 71 -18.39 8.33 14.71
C GLY A 71 -18.92 9.67 14.21
N LEU A 72 -20.24 9.89 14.29
CA LEU A 72 -20.89 11.05 13.71
C LEU A 72 -20.56 12.34 14.49
N SER A 73 -20.58 12.28 15.82
CA SER A 73 -20.25 13.40 16.72
C SER A 73 -18.78 13.79 16.58
N GLU A 74 -17.87 12.81 16.62
CA GLU A 74 -16.42 13.02 16.44
C GLU A 74 -16.12 13.63 15.06
N ALA A 75 -16.74 13.10 14.01
CA ALA A 75 -16.66 13.68 12.68
C ALA A 75 -17.23 15.11 12.72
N SER A 76 -18.40 15.34 13.30
CA SER A 76 -19.03 16.66 13.36
C SER A 76 -18.26 17.68 14.19
N GLU A 77 -17.45 17.28 15.17
CA GLU A 77 -16.61 18.14 16.01
C GLU A 77 -15.28 18.48 15.34
N GLU A 78 -14.61 17.49 14.77
CA GLU A 78 -13.33 17.69 14.06
C GLU A 78 -13.53 18.28 12.66
N ILE A 79 -14.69 18.08 12.08
CA ILE A 79 -15.13 18.84 10.93
C ILE A 79 -15.75 20.17 11.43
N GLY A 80 -16.14 20.24 12.70
CA GLY A 80 -16.95 21.22 13.43
C GLY A 80 -16.38 22.62 13.67
N VAL A 81 -15.89 23.25 12.60
CA VAL A 81 -16.03 24.71 12.41
C VAL A 81 -17.33 24.99 11.59
N TRP A 82 -18.23 24.00 11.52
CA TRP A 82 -19.43 23.99 10.69
C TRP A 82 -20.63 24.69 11.36
N GLU A 83 -21.17 25.74 10.73
CA GLU A 83 -22.49 26.33 11.08
C GLU A 83 -23.67 25.36 10.80
N ARG A 84 -23.41 24.17 10.23
CA ARG A 84 -24.40 23.12 9.93
C ARG A 84 -23.86 21.74 10.33
N PRO A 85 -24.20 21.18 11.51
CA PRO A 85 -23.77 19.83 11.88
C PRO A 85 -24.34 18.78 10.91
N ILE A 86 -23.67 17.64 10.76
CA ILE A 86 -24.17 16.51 9.97
C ILE A 86 -25.48 16.02 10.63
N LYS A 87 -26.63 16.35 10.02
CA LYS A 87 -27.94 16.02 10.58
C LYS A 87 -28.44 14.72 9.99
N VAL A 88 -28.75 13.77 10.87
CA VAL A 88 -29.44 12.54 10.49
C VAL A 88 -30.91 12.87 10.25
N THR A 89 -31.39 12.68 9.02
CA THR A 89 -32.80 12.87 8.65
C THR A 89 -33.29 11.68 7.83
N GLY A 90 -34.56 11.30 7.98
CA GLY A 90 -35.13 10.20 7.21
C GLY A 90 -36.11 9.36 8.02
N VAL A 91 -36.98 8.64 7.31
CA VAL A 91 -38.02 7.77 7.88
C VAL A 91 -37.62 6.29 7.88
N SER A 92 -36.44 5.97 7.37
CA SER A 92 -35.87 4.62 7.30
C SER A 92 -34.36 4.67 7.57
N LEU A 93 -33.74 3.56 7.99
CA LEU A 93 -32.29 3.52 8.17
C LEU A 93 -31.54 3.91 6.89
N ARG A 94 -32.05 3.48 5.74
CA ARG A 94 -31.50 3.84 4.43
C ARG A 94 -31.46 5.36 4.23
N SER A 95 -32.61 6.02 4.37
CA SER A 95 -32.70 7.49 4.19
C SER A 95 -31.89 8.25 5.25
N GLN A 96 -31.82 7.74 6.48
CA GLN A 96 -30.95 8.28 7.54
C GLN A 96 -29.47 8.25 7.14
N ILE A 97 -29.01 7.16 6.51
CA ILE A 97 -27.62 7.04 6.06
C ILE A 97 -27.36 7.88 4.81
N GLU A 98 -28.29 7.91 3.87
CA GLU A 98 -28.19 8.77 2.68
C GLU A 98 -28.03 10.24 3.09
N SER A 99 -28.72 10.69 4.14
CA SER A 99 -28.65 12.08 4.63
C SER A 99 -27.30 12.49 5.23
N ILE A 100 -26.43 11.54 5.60
CA ILE A 100 -25.13 11.82 6.21
C ILE A 100 -23.95 11.59 5.27
N ILE A 101 -24.17 11.01 4.09
CA ILE A 101 -23.15 10.81 3.06
C ILE A 101 -22.98 12.09 2.23
N PRO A 102 -21.74 12.57 1.98
CA PRO A 102 -21.51 13.78 1.20
C PRO A 102 -22.13 13.74 -0.21
N ASP A 103 -22.68 14.85 -0.69
CA ASP A 103 -23.41 14.91 -1.98
C ASP A 103 -22.55 14.62 -3.21
N ASN A 104 -21.24 14.92 -3.16
CA ASN A 104 -20.30 14.71 -4.26
C ASN A 104 -19.75 13.27 -4.37
N VAL A 105 -20.29 12.33 -3.59
CA VAL A 105 -19.99 10.90 -3.75
C VAL A 105 -20.74 10.35 -4.97
N GLU A 106 -20.02 9.67 -5.86
CA GLU A 106 -20.55 9.06 -7.07
C GLU A 106 -21.65 8.02 -6.76
N GLU A 107 -22.71 7.99 -7.57
CA GLU A 107 -23.91 7.18 -7.33
C GLU A 107 -23.62 5.69 -7.07
N GLY A 108 -22.73 5.09 -7.89
CA GLY A 108 -22.35 3.69 -7.71
C GLY A 108 -21.64 3.41 -6.39
N MET A 109 -20.89 4.38 -5.87
CA MET A 109 -20.24 4.28 -4.56
C MET A 109 -21.19 4.60 -3.41
N ARG A 110 -22.15 5.51 -3.64
CA ARG A 110 -23.19 5.86 -2.67
C ARG A 110 -23.99 4.63 -2.27
N GLU A 111 -24.45 3.83 -3.22
CA GLU A 111 -25.20 2.59 -2.92
C GLU A 111 -24.38 1.60 -2.07
N SER A 112 -23.10 1.40 -2.40
CA SER A 112 -22.20 0.53 -1.62
C SER A 112 -21.99 1.05 -0.19
N LEU A 113 -21.84 2.37 -0.02
CA LEU A 113 -21.71 3.00 1.29
C LEU A 113 -23.01 2.87 2.10
N VAL A 114 -24.16 3.18 1.50
CA VAL A 114 -25.47 3.07 2.15
C VAL A 114 -25.68 1.65 2.67
N TYR A 115 -25.44 0.64 1.81
CA TYR A 115 -25.55 -0.76 2.20
C TYR A 115 -24.58 -1.11 3.33
N THR A 116 -23.30 -0.77 3.19
CA THR A 116 -22.28 -1.14 4.17
C THR A 116 -22.51 -0.47 5.52
N LEU A 117 -22.75 0.84 5.55
CA LEU A 117 -23.00 1.59 6.78
C LEU A 117 -24.27 1.10 7.48
N SER A 118 -25.31 0.74 6.72
CA SER A 118 -26.53 0.11 7.28
C SER A 118 -26.17 -1.15 8.05
N ARG A 119 -25.31 -1.97 7.45
CA ARG A 119 -24.87 -3.22 8.04
C ARG A 119 -23.98 -3.03 9.26
N VAL A 120 -23.07 -2.04 9.23
CA VAL A 120 -22.25 -1.64 10.38
C VAL A 120 -23.13 -1.25 11.58
N ILE A 121 -24.18 -0.46 11.36
CA ILE A 121 -25.13 -0.02 12.40
C ILE A 121 -25.95 -1.19 12.97
N VAL A 122 -26.41 -2.10 12.10
CA VAL A 122 -27.20 -3.27 12.53
C VAL A 122 -26.32 -4.27 13.28
N GLY A 123 -25.02 -4.34 13.00
CA GLY A 123 -24.03 -5.11 13.77
C GLY A 123 -24.08 -6.64 13.55
N LYS A 124 -24.79 -7.10 12.51
CA LYS A 124 -24.98 -8.51 12.15
C LYS A 124 -24.25 -8.86 10.86
N TRP A 125 -23.12 -9.56 10.98
CA TRP A 125 -22.34 -10.14 9.88
C TRP A 125 -21.98 -11.60 10.21
N PRO A 126 -21.78 -12.46 9.19
CA PRO A 126 -21.34 -13.84 9.35
C PRO A 126 -20.03 -13.90 10.14
N ARG A 127 -19.87 -15.02 10.84
CA ARG A 127 -18.67 -15.34 11.61
C ARG A 127 -17.46 -15.39 10.67
N PHE A 128 -16.27 -15.15 11.21
CA PHE A 128 -14.95 -15.04 10.55
C PHE A 128 -14.51 -16.22 9.65
N VAL A 129 -15.36 -17.22 9.40
CA VAL A 129 -14.95 -18.57 9.01
C VAL A 129 -14.67 -18.71 7.51
N GLU A 130 -15.11 -17.79 6.64
CA GLU A 130 -14.86 -17.91 5.18
C GLU A 130 -14.60 -16.56 4.49
N TRP A 131 -13.46 -15.93 4.79
CA TRP A 131 -12.99 -14.79 4.01
C TRP A 131 -12.43 -15.25 2.67
N GLN A 132 -13.30 -15.35 1.67
CA GLN A 132 -12.88 -15.48 0.28
C GLN A 132 -12.40 -14.11 -0.24
N PRO A 133 -11.46 -14.05 -1.20
CA PRO A 133 -11.03 -12.80 -1.82
C PRO A 133 -12.18 -12.01 -2.48
N TYR A 134 -13.30 -12.67 -2.73
CA TYR A 134 -14.55 -12.11 -3.20
C TYR A 134 -15.70 -12.67 -2.37
N LEU A 135 -16.71 -11.85 -2.08
CA LEU A 135 -17.96 -12.30 -1.44
C LEU A 135 -19.04 -12.37 -2.52
N SER A 136 -19.63 -13.55 -2.73
CA SER A 136 -20.68 -13.71 -3.75
C SER A 136 -21.91 -12.87 -3.41
N GLY A 137 -22.42 -12.13 -4.38
CA GLY A 137 -23.61 -11.29 -4.23
C GLY A 137 -23.35 -9.91 -3.61
N ILE A 138 -22.09 -9.52 -3.40
CA ILE A 138 -21.73 -8.21 -2.85
C ILE A 138 -20.75 -7.54 -3.81
N ASP A 139 -20.91 -6.25 -4.04
CA ASP A 139 -19.95 -5.48 -4.81
C ASP A 139 -18.60 -5.34 -4.07
N SER A 140 -17.52 -5.11 -4.83
CA SER A 140 -16.17 -5.04 -4.25
C SER A 140 -15.99 -3.96 -3.18
N ALA A 141 -16.68 -2.81 -3.30
CA ALA A 141 -16.55 -1.72 -2.35
C ALA A 141 -17.21 -2.10 -1.03
N SER A 142 -18.44 -2.61 -1.07
CA SER A 142 -19.12 -3.10 0.12
C SER A 142 -18.33 -4.22 0.80
N ALA A 143 -17.87 -5.23 0.03
CA ALA A 143 -17.10 -6.34 0.58
C ALA A 143 -15.81 -5.86 1.29
N ALA A 144 -15.10 -4.89 0.72
CA ALA A 144 -13.92 -4.28 1.31
C ALA A 144 -14.22 -3.57 2.64
N LEU A 145 -15.22 -2.69 2.66
CA LEU A 145 -15.58 -1.92 3.85
C LEU A 145 -16.10 -2.82 4.97
N ILE A 146 -16.90 -3.82 4.63
CA ILE A 146 -17.34 -4.85 5.57
C ILE A 146 -16.14 -5.62 6.14
N THR A 147 -15.14 -5.95 5.31
CA THR A 147 -13.90 -6.58 5.77
C THR A 147 -13.21 -5.75 6.83
N LEU A 148 -13.02 -4.46 6.55
CA LEU A 148 -12.41 -3.53 7.51
C LEU A 148 -13.23 -3.41 8.79
N HIS A 149 -14.56 -3.37 8.70
CA HIS A 149 -15.43 -3.36 9.88
C HIS A 149 -15.23 -4.60 10.75
N CYS A 150 -15.26 -5.79 10.17
CA CYS A 150 -15.11 -7.04 10.91
C CYS A 150 -13.73 -7.15 11.56
N ILE A 151 -12.67 -6.77 10.84
CA ILE A 151 -11.30 -6.72 11.40
C ILE A 151 -11.26 -5.74 12.57
N SER A 152 -11.74 -4.51 12.39
CA SER A 152 -11.69 -3.48 13.44
C SER A 152 -12.47 -3.90 14.68
N ARG A 153 -13.67 -4.48 14.51
CA ARG A 153 -14.44 -5.05 15.62
C ARG A 153 -13.66 -6.14 16.37
N ALA A 154 -12.93 -7.00 15.67
CA ALA A 154 -12.11 -8.04 16.29
C ALA A 154 -10.95 -7.47 17.09
N LEU A 155 -10.35 -6.40 16.58
CA LEU A 155 -9.26 -5.65 17.23
C LEU A 155 -9.77 -4.70 18.31
N LYS A 156 -11.09 -4.59 18.49
CA LYS A 156 -11.76 -3.60 19.36
C LYS A 156 -11.41 -2.15 19.00
N THR A 157 -11.09 -1.90 17.74
CA THR A 157 -10.92 -0.56 17.19
C THR A 157 -12.21 -0.13 16.49
N ARG A 158 -12.49 1.18 16.54
CA ARG A 158 -13.60 1.79 15.81
C ARG A 158 -13.03 2.59 14.65
N PRO A 159 -13.35 2.23 13.39
CA PRO A 159 -12.96 3.06 12.26
C PRO A 159 -13.71 4.39 12.30
N ASP A 160 -13.00 5.48 12.02
CA ASP A 160 -13.57 6.82 11.93
C ASP A 160 -14.34 7.02 10.60
N TRP A 161 -15.39 6.23 10.37
CA TRP A 161 -16.10 6.12 9.08
C TRP A 161 -16.48 7.48 8.50
N MET A 162 -17.23 8.28 9.27
CA MET A 162 -17.75 9.55 8.79
C MET A 162 -16.64 10.58 8.56
N LYS A 163 -15.66 10.62 9.47
CA LYS A 163 -14.53 11.53 9.38
C LYS A 163 -13.69 11.27 8.11
N VAL A 164 -13.37 10.01 7.83
CA VAL A 164 -12.62 9.65 6.63
C VAL A 164 -13.41 10.01 5.36
N LEU A 165 -14.69 9.64 5.31
CA LEU A 165 -15.55 9.89 4.16
C LEU A 165 -15.68 11.38 3.82
N TRP A 166 -16.01 12.20 4.83
CA TRP A 166 -16.16 13.64 4.65
C TRP A 166 -14.84 14.33 4.31
N ARG A 167 -13.73 13.97 4.98
CA ARG A 167 -12.42 14.54 4.68
C ARG A 167 -12.00 14.27 3.24
N MET A 168 -12.20 13.06 2.74
CA MET A 168 -11.91 12.72 1.35
C MET A 168 -12.79 13.48 0.37
N SER A 169 -14.09 13.59 0.67
CA SER A 169 -15.03 14.37 -0.15
C SER A 169 -14.59 15.84 -0.27
N ILE A 170 -14.18 16.44 0.85
CA ILE A 170 -13.66 17.82 0.91
C ILE A 170 -12.38 17.96 0.09
N GLU A 171 -11.42 17.06 0.27
CA GLU A 171 -10.14 17.11 -0.45
C GLU A 171 -10.32 16.86 -1.96
N LYS A 172 -11.23 15.96 -2.37
CA LYS A 172 -11.59 15.74 -3.78
C LYS A 172 -12.13 17.04 -4.39
N LEU A 173 -13.08 17.69 -3.71
CA LEU A 173 -13.66 18.96 -4.15
C LEU A 173 -12.58 20.04 -4.30
N LYS A 174 -11.69 20.16 -3.30
CA LYS A 174 -10.57 21.12 -3.34
C LYS A 174 -9.64 20.84 -4.52
N SER A 175 -9.23 19.58 -4.72
CA SER A 175 -8.34 19.19 -5.82
C SER A 175 -8.98 19.48 -7.19
N GLU A 176 -10.26 19.18 -7.38
CA GLU A 176 -10.99 19.47 -8.62
C GLU A 176 -11.04 20.97 -8.90
N LEU A 177 -11.32 21.77 -7.88
CA LEU A 177 -11.41 23.22 -7.97
C LEU A 177 -10.05 23.88 -8.25
N LEU A 178 -8.98 23.47 -7.57
CA LEU A 178 -7.62 23.96 -7.86
C LEU A 178 -7.14 23.53 -9.25
N THR A 179 -7.55 22.34 -9.71
CA THR A 179 -7.24 21.88 -11.08
C THR A 179 -7.96 22.75 -12.12
N SER A 180 -9.25 23.07 -11.89
CA SER A 180 -10.01 23.99 -12.74
C SER A 180 -9.34 25.36 -12.77
N LEU A 181 -8.99 25.92 -11.60
CA LEU A 181 -8.30 27.21 -11.50
C LEU A 181 -7.00 27.22 -12.32
N LEU A 182 -6.14 26.21 -12.20
CA LEU A 182 -4.91 26.13 -12.99
C LEU A 182 -5.17 26.02 -14.50
N GLY A 183 -6.24 25.32 -14.89
CA GLY A 183 -6.69 25.21 -16.27
C GLY A 183 -7.17 26.55 -16.81
N ASP A 184 -8.08 27.22 -16.10
CA ASP A 184 -8.66 28.51 -16.49
C ASP A 184 -7.61 29.63 -16.54
N MET A 185 -6.56 29.54 -15.72
CA MET A 185 -5.42 30.45 -15.73
C MET A 185 -4.42 30.25 -16.90
N THR A 186 -4.63 29.28 -17.82
CA THR A 186 -3.75 29.09 -18.98
C THR A 186 -3.99 30.07 -20.13
N GLY A 187 -5.12 30.79 -20.14
CA GLY A 187 -5.53 31.63 -21.27
C GLY A 187 -5.72 33.12 -20.99
N ASP A 188 -5.78 33.55 -19.72
CA ASP A 188 -6.25 34.90 -19.35
C ASP A 188 -5.21 35.69 -18.52
N ARG A 189 -4.94 36.94 -18.91
CA ARG A 189 -3.92 37.83 -18.27
C ARG A 189 -4.50 39.02 -17.51
N GLU A 190 -5.81 39.24 -17.60
CA GLU A 190 -6.46 40.34 -16.87
C GLU A 190 -6.64 39.97 -15.39
N VAL A 191 -6.16 40.86 -14.51
CA VAL A 191 -6.21 40.67 -13.05
C VAL A 191 -7.66 40.45 -12.59
N LYS A 192 -8.60 41.20 -13.16
CA LYS A 192 -10.02 41.11 -12.84
C LYS A 192 -10.61 39.73 -13.16
N SER A 193 -10.19 39.11 -14.27
CA SER A 193 -10.65 37.77 -14.63
C SER A 193 -10.13 36.72 -13.64
N ILE A 194 -8.85 36.80 -13.27
CA ILE A 194 -8.23 35.88 -12.31
C ILE A 194 -8.85 36.05 -10.91
N ILE A 195 -9.07 37.28 -10.44
CA ILE A 195 -9.79 37.54 -9.19
C ILE A 195 -11.20 36.96 -9.26
N GLY A 196 -11.94 37.19 -10.34
CA GLY A 196 -13.28 36.62 -10.53
C GLY A 196 -13.31 35.09 -10.56
N LEU A 197 -12.25 34.43 -11.04
CA LEU A 197 -12.08 32.97 -10.93
C LEU A 197 -11.86 32.55 -9.47
N LEU A 198 -10.95 33.21 -8.76
CA LEU A 198 -10.66 32.92 -7.34
C LEU A 198 -11.88 33.16 -6.45
N GLU A 199 -12.68 34.21 -6.72
CA GLU A 199 -13.90 34.49 -5.97
C GLU A 199 -15.00 33.47 -6.23
N ARG A 200 -15.20 33.04 -7.49
CA ARG A 200 -16.13 31.94 -7.82
C ARG A 200 -15.71 30.64 -7.16
N ALA A 201 -14.42 30.35 -7.15
CA ALA A 201 -13.86 29.20 -6.48
C ALA A 201 -14.08 29.28 -4.96
N ARG A 202 -13.82 30.43 -4.34
CA ARG A 202 -14.12 30.69 -2.93
C ARG A 202 -15.59 30.48 -2.61
N GLU A 203 -16.50 30.98 -3.44
CA GLU A 203 -17.94 30.82 -3.21
C GLU A 203 -18.38 29.36 -3.36
N THR A 204 -17.87 28.66 -4.38
CA THR A 204 -18.13 27.22 -4.56
C THR A 204 -17.65 26.41 -3.35
N LEU A 205 -16.47 26.74 -2.81
CA LEU A 205 -15.97 26.12 -1.59
C LEU A 205 -16.86 26.47 -0.40
N ARG A 206 -17.30 27.74 -0.23
CA ARG A 206 -18.19 28.14 0.86
C ARG A 206 -19.56 27.47 0.82
N GLU A 207 -20.13 27.30 -0.36
CA GLU A 207 -21.41 26.62 -0.56
C GLU A 207 -21.33 25.13 -0.21
N LYS A 208 -20.24 24.47 -0.63
CA LYS A 208 -20.11 23.01 -0.53
C LYS A 208 -19.31 22.53 0.69
N ILE A 209 -18.50 23.40 1.28
CA ILE A 209 -17.65 23.15 2.44
C ILE A 209 -17.85 24.30 3.44
N PRO A 210 -18.41 24.02 4.63
CA PRO A 210 -18.55 25.04 5.67
C PRO A 210 -17.18 25.58 6.14
N ARG A 211 -17.19 26.78 6.75
CA ARG A 211 -15.99 27.56 7.15
C ARG A 211 -14.85 26.69 7.73
N ASP A 212 -13.65 26.94 7.18
CA ASP A 212 -12.38 26.18 7.19
C ASP A 212 -11.88 25.53 8.50
N MET A 213 -11.43 24.26 8.37
CA MET A 213 -10.39 23.63 9.20
C MET A 213 -9.02 23.54 8.49
N LEU A 214 -8.94 23.81 7.18
CA LEU A 214 -7.73 23.54 6.40
C LEU A 214 -7.46 24.68 5.43
N LEU A 215 -7.06 25.83 5.98
CA LEU A 215 -6.32 26.95 5.37
C LEU A 215 -6.86 27.61 4.08
N THR A 216 -7.76 27.01 3.29
CA THR A 216 -8.03 27.35 1.89
C THR A 216 -8.71 28.68 1.61
N ASN A 217 -9.63 29.15 2.44
CA ASN A 217 -10.23 30.49 2.29
C ASN A 217 -9.18 31.56 2.62
N ARG A 218 -8.37 31.35 3.66
CA ARG A 218 -7.23 32.24 3.93
C ARG A 218 -6.22 32.15 2.79
N THR A 219 -5.95 30.97 2.24
CA THR A 219 -5.03 30.82 1.10
C THR A 219 -5.56 31.51 -0.16
N ILE A 220 -6.86 31.39 -0.48
CA ILE A 220 -7.47 32.09 -1.61
C ILE A 220 -7.54 33.60 -1.36
N ASP A 221 -7.86 34.04 -0.15
CA ASP A 221 -7.85 35.46 0.21
C ASP A 221 -6.42 36.03 0.12
N ASP A 222 -5.39 35.26 0.53
CA ASP A 222 -3.97 35.59 0.38
C ASP A 222 -3.57 35.66 -1.11
N TRP A 223 -4.10 34.75 -1.95
CA TRP A 223 -3.90 34.77 -3.39
C TRP A 223 -4.58 35.97 -4.07
N ILE A 224 -5.79 36.33 -3.65
CA ILE A 224 -6.49 37.53 -4.11
C ILE A 224 -5.73 38.79 -3.66
N ALA A 225 -5.25 38.83 -2.42
CA ALA A 225 -4.47 39.94 -1.88
C ALA A 225 -3.15 40.15 -2.65
N MET A 226 -2.49 39.06 -3.05
CA MET A 226 -1.29 39.10 -3.90
C MET A 226 -1.56 39.74 -5.27
N LEU A 227 -2.77 39.58 -5.80
CA LEU A 227 -3.21 40.19 -7.06
C LEU A 227 -3.75 41.62 -6.90
N SER A 228 -3.81 42.15 -5.67
CA SER A 228 -4.44 43.44 -5.36
C SER A 228 -3.51 44.68 -5.26
N PRO A 229 -2.39 44.86 -6.01
CA PRO A 229 -1.74 46.17 -6.04
C PRO A 229 -2.53 47.20 -6.87
N LYS A 230 -2.72 48.38 -6.27
CA LYS A 230 -3.68 49.46 -6.58
C LYS A 230 -3.64 50.15 -7.96
N SER A 231 -3.00 49.64 -9.01
CA SER A 231 -2.90 50.43 -10.26
C SER A 231 -2.59 49.72 -11.59
N LYS A 232 -2.64 48.38 -11.69
CA LYS A 232 -2.37 47.69 -12.97
C LYS A 232 -3.58 46.87 -13.44
N GLU A 233 -4.03 47.10 -14.67
CA GLU A 233 -5.09 46.30 -15.32
C GLU A 233 -4.59 44.88 -15.70
N GLN A 234 -3.27 44.72 -15.86
CA GLN A 234 -2.59 43.45 -16.15
C GLN A 234 -1.62 43.09 -15.03
N ALA A 235 -1.65 41.83 -14.58
CA ALA A 235 -0.68 41.32 -13.62
C ALA A 235 0.66 41.07 -14.32
N ASP A 236 1.75 41.26 -13.58
CA ASP A 236 3.07 40.86 -14.04
C ASP A 236 3.10 39.33 -14.25
N VAL A 237 3.82 38.90 -15.29
CA VAL A 237 4.02 37.48 -15.62
C VAL A 237 4.59 36.73 -14.41
N ASP A 238 5.47 37.38 -13.66
CA ASP A 238 6.07 36.80 -12.46
C ASP A 238 5.06 36.59 -11.33
N THR A 239 4.12 37.52 -11.12
CA THR A 239 3.05 37.37 -10.11
C THR A 239 2.07 36.25 -10.49
N ILE A 240 1.70 36.14 -11.76
CA ILE A 240 0.84 35.04 -12.24
C ILE A 240 1.59 33.71 -12.12
N SER A 241 2.87 33.67 -12.48
CA SER A 241 3.73 32.49 -12.34
C SER A 241 3.82 32.05 -10.88
N GLU A 242 4.06 32.99 -9.95
CA GLU A 242 4.08 32.72 -8.51
C GLU A 242 2.74 32.19 -8.00
N LEU A 243 1.62 32.79 -8.43
CA LEU A 243 0.28 32.29 -8.09
C LEU A 243 0.07 30.85 -8.56
N ARG A 244 0.42 30.56 -9.81
CA ARG A 244 0.31 29.21 -10.37
C ARG A 244 1.19 28.22 -9.63
N ASN A 245 2.39 28.63 -9.21
CA ASN A 245 3.28 27.81 -8.40
C ASN A 245 2.69 27.55 -7.00
N ARG A 246 2.08 28.55 -6.36
CA ARG A 246 1.41 28.38 -5.05
C ARG A 246 0.18 27.49 -5.14
N ILE A 247 -0.68 27.69 -6.14
CA ILE A 247 -1.84 26.83 -6.40
C ILE A 247 -1.37 25.40 -6.73
N GLY A 248 -0.34 25.27 -7.57
CA GLY A 248 0.28 23.99 -7.90
C GLY A 248 0.87 23.28 -6.68
N ALA A 249 1.56 24.01 -5.80
CA ALA A 249 2.10 23.48 -4.56
C ALA A 249 0.99 23.02 -3.60
N GLU A 250 -0.11 23.76 -3.47
CA GLU A 250 -1.25 23.35 -2.65
C GLU A 250 -1.98 22.14 -3.24
N LEU A 251 -2.15 22.10 -4.57
CA LEU A 251 -2.69 20.93 -5.25
C LEU A 251 -1.80 19.69 -5.05
N LEU A 252 -0.48 19.88 -5.11
CA LEU A 252 0.47 18.83 -4.78
C LEU A 252 0.34 18.41 -3.31
N SER A 253 0.24 19.35 -2.37
CA SER A 253 0.11 19.06 -0.93
C SER A 253 -1.14 18.25 -0.59
N LEU A 254 -2.26 18.49 -1.29
CA LEU A 254 -3.50 17.72 -1.17
C LEU A 254 -3.38 16.32 -1.76
N ARG A 255 -2.55 16.15 -2.80
CA ARG A 255 -2.31 14.86 -3.48
C ARG A 255 -1.19 14.04 -2.83
N SER A 256 -0.25 14.69 -2.14
CA SER A 256 1.07 14.13 -1.85
C SER A 256 1.28 13.59 -0.44
N ARG A 257 0.29 13.57 0.46
CA ARG A 257 0.55 13.12 1.84
C ARG A 257 0.62 11.60 2.00
N GLU A 258 -0.21 10.85 1.28
CA GLU A 258 -0.33 9.40 1.47
C GLU A 258 0.55 8.61 0.50
N THR A 259 1.38 7.70 1.05
CA THR A 259 2.11 6.74 0.22
C THR A 259 1.15 5.67 -0.30
N LEU A 260 1.01 5.58 -1.62
CA LEU A 260 0.19 4.55 -2.27
C LEU A 260 0.98 3.24 -2.40
N TRP A 261 0.76 2.34 -1.44
CA TRP A 261 1.28 0.99 -1.49
C TRP A 261 0.41 0.07 -2.35
N GLY A 262 1.03 -0.67 -3.26
CA GLY A 262 0.35 -1.81 -3.90
C GLY A 262 0.01 -2.87 -2.87
N VAL A 263 -1.28 -3.04 -2.55
CA VAL A 263 -1.77 -4.13 -1.70
C VAL A 263 -1.82 -5.40 -2.53
N LEU A 264 -0.91 -6.34 -2.26
CA LEU A 264 -0.84 -7.63 -2.97
C LEU A 264 -1.57 -8.76 -2.23
N THR A 265 -2.10 -8.46 -1.04
CA THR A 265 -2.79 -9.46 -0.22
C THR A 265 -4.18 -9.74 -0.76
N LEU A 266 -4.49 -11.02 -0.99
CA LEU A 266 -5.78 -11.47 -1.51
C LEU A 266 -6.87 -11.43 -0.44
N ARG A 267 -7.44 -10.25 -0.24
CA ARG A 267 -8.61 -9.98 0.60
C ARG A 267 -9.61 -9.13 -0.16
N PRO A 268 -10.89 -9.07 0.28
CA PRO A 268 -11.87 -8.20 -0.36
C PRO A 268 -11.48 -6.72 -0.32
N ASP A 269 -10.76 -6.28 0.71
CA ASP A 269 -10.24 -4.91 0.79
C ASP A 269 -9.00 -4.70 -0.10
N GLY A 270 -8.32 -5.75 -0.55
CA GLY A 270 -7.10 -5.65 -1.37
C GLY A 270 -7.37 -5.31 -2.85
N PRO A 271 -6.69 -5.97 -3.81
CA PRO A 271 -6.72 -5.60 -5.24
C PRO A 271 -8.11 -5.44 -5.85
N ALA A 272 -9.12 -6.16 -5.36
CA ALA A 272 -10.49 -6.15 -5.88
C ALA A 272 -11.18 -4.79 -5.73
N ALA A 273 -10.87 -4.02 -4.69
CA ALA A 273 -11.57 -2.79 -4.32
C ALA A 273 -10.83 -1.50 -4.71
N SER A 274 -9.96 -1.59 -5.72
CA SER A 274 -9.07 -0.50 -6.13
C SER A 274 -9.70 0.86 -6.44
N GLN A 275 -10.97 0.86 -6.84
CA GLN A 275 -11.74 2.07 -7.13
C GLN A 275 -11.96 2.94 -5.87
N ILE A 276 -11.82 2.35 -4.68
CA ILE A 276 -11.94 3.04 -3.40
C ILE A 276 -10.66 2.96 -2.56
N GLU A 277 -9.52 2.62 -3.18
CA GLU A 277 -8.23 2.42 -2.50
C GLU A 277 -7.82 3.61 -1.60
N PRO A 278 -7.99 4.88 -2.01
CA PRO A 278 -7.63 6.01 -1.13
C PRO A 278 -8.42 5.99 0.18
N MET A 279 -9.70 5.60 0.14
CA MET A 279 -10.53 5.48 1.34
C MET A 279 -10.12 4.29 2.20
N LEU A 280 -9.82 3.16 1.57
CA LEU A 280 -9.37 1.98 2.27
C LEU A 280 -8.03 2.22 2.98
N ASN A 281 -7.11 2.97 2.37
CA ASN A 281 -5.83 3.32 2.99
C ASN A 281 -6.02 4.15 4.27
N ARG A 282 -6.87 5.19 4.24
CA ARG A 282 -7.19 5.98 5.43
C ARG A 282 -7.84 5.19 6.55
N LEU A 283 -8.71 4.25 6.20
CA LEU A 283 -9.35 3.38 7.19
C LEU A 283 -8.33 2.38 7.78
N ARG A 284 -7.48 1.80 6.93
CA ARG A 284 -6.40 0.89 7.33
C ARG A 284 -5.37 1.54 8.25
N GLU A 285 -5.06 2.82 8.04
CA GLU A 285 -4.16 3.58 8.91
C GLU A 285 -4.63 3.66 10.36
N LYS A 286 -5.94 3.49 10.61
CA LYS A 286 -6.54 3.44 11.95
C LYS A 286 -6.58 2.03 12.55
N ILE A 287 -6.14 1.03 11.79
CA ILE A 287 -6.15 -0.36 12.20
C ILE A 287 -4.73 -0.80 12.51
N ASN A 288 -4.54 -1.38 13.70
CA ASN A 288 -3.30 -2.03 14.06
C ASN A 288 -3.53 -3.49 14.50
N ALA A 289 -3.07 -4.43 13.67
CA ALA A 289 -3.12 -5.86 13.91
C ALA A 289 -2.37 -6.28 15.18
N LEU A 290 -1.43 -5.44 15.65
CA LEU A 290 -0.67 -5.67 16.86
C LEU A 290 -1.46 -5.39 18.15
N ASP A 291 -2.61 -4.70 18.07
CA ASP A 291 -3.53 -4.57 19.21
C ASP A 291 -4.17 -5.92 19.57
N TYR A 292 -4.17 -6.87 18.63
CA TYR A 292 -4.56 -8.24 18.91
C TYR A 292 -3.37 -9.05 19.38
N GLY A 293 -3.28 -9.26 20.70
CA GLY A 293 -2.18 -9.98 21.36
C GLY A 293 -1.74 -11.29 20.68
N PRO A 294 -2.67 -12.15 20.18
CA PRO A 294 -2.32 -13.34 19.43
C PRO A 294 -1.46 -13.10 18.18
N THR A 295 -1.58 -11.94 17.52
CA THR A 295 -0.74 -11.56 16.37
C THR A 295 0.74 -11.55 16.77
N ILE A 296 1.08 -10.86 17.86
CA ILE A 296 2.46 -10.76 18.35
C ILE A 296 2.97 -12.14 18.80
N ALA A 297 2.16 -12.85 19.59
CA ALA A 297 2.53 -14.16 20.12
C ALA A 297 2.81 -15.18 19.00
N VAL A 298 1.92 -15.28 18.02
CA VAL A 298 2.06 -16.21 16.89
C VAL A 298 3.22 -15.82 15.98
N CYS A 299 3.39 -14.53 15.65
CA CYS A 299 4.54 -14.10 14.85
C CYS A 299 5.88 -14.38 15.55
N THR A 300 5.95 -14.17 16.87
CA THR A 300 7.14 -14.48 17.67
C THR A 300 7.41 -15.98 17.69
N TYR A 301 6.39 -16.80 17.90
CA TYR A 301 6.49 -18.27 17.85
C TYR A 301 6.96 -18.76 16.48
N LEU A 302 6.48 -18.13 15.40
CA LEU A 302 6.84 -18.48 14.01
C LEU A 302 8.09 -17.76 13.49
N ALA A 303 8.79 -16.96 14.32
CA ALA A 303 9.92 -16.14 13.88
C ALA A 303 11.00 -16.97 13.16
N ASP A 304 11.25 -18.19 13.68
CA ASP A 304 12.20 -19.12 13.10
C ASP A 304 11.60 -20.22 12.21
N CYS A 305 10.29 -20.20 11.98
CA CYS A 305 9.63 -21.15 11.10
C CYS A 305 9.94 -20.86 9.62
N GLN A 306 10.32 -21.88 8.86
CA GLN A 306 10.46 -21.82 7.40
C GLN A 306 9.50 -22.76 6.66
N ILE A 307 8.56 -23.36 7.41
CA ILE A 307 7.58 -24.30 6.85
C ILE A 307 6.35 -23.51 6.39
N PRO A 308 5.92 -23.63 5.12
CA PRO A 308 4.75 -22.93 4.63
C PRO A 308 3.45 -23.52 5.19
N GLY A 309 2.42 -22.69 5.27
CA GLY A 309 1.09 -23.06 5.71
C GLY A 309 0.85 -23.10 7.21
N LYS A 310 1.65 -22.35 7.97
CA LYS A 310 1.46 -22.05 9.39
C LYS A 310 0.79 -20.67 9.57
N PRO A 311 0.25 -20.34 10.76
CA PRO A 311 -0.03 -21.24 11.86
C PRO A 311 -1.21 -22.17 11.54
N THR A 312 -1.28 -23.27 12.26
CA THR A 312 -2.46 -24.13 12.42
C THR A 312 -3.12 -23.83 13.76
N ALA A 313 -4.33 -24.36 14.00
CA ALA A 313 -5.00 -24.20 15.29
C ALA A 313 -4.12 -24.69 16.45
N ARG A 314 -3.34 -25.77 16.25
CA ARG A 314 -2.40 -26.28 17.25
C ARG A 314 -1.30 -25.26 17.60
N GLU A 315 -0.71 -24.63 16.60
CA GLU A 315 0.35 -23.62 16.85
C GLU A 315 -0.22 -22.37 17.50
N ILE A 316 -1.49 -22.04 17.26
CA ILE A 316 -2.16 -20.97 18.00
C ILE A 316 -2.34 -21.37 19.46
N ILE A 317 -2.76 -22.60 19.77
CA ILE A 317 -2.85 -23.11 21.14
C ILE A 317 -1.48 -22.99 21.83
N GLU A 318 -0.42 -23.45 21.17
CA GLU A 318 0.95 -23.41 21.72
C GLU A 318 1.47 -21.98 21.91
N ALA A 319 1.21 -21.08 20.96
CA ALA A 319 1.70 -19.70 21.03
C ALA A 319 0.90 -18.80 21.99
N THR A 320 -0.41 -19.04 22.13
CA THR A 320 -1.33 -18.12 22.82
C THR A 320 -1.97 -18.68 24.09
N GLY A 321 -1.90 -20.00 24.30
CA GLY A 321 -2.62 -20.69 25.36
C GLY A 321 -4.14 -20.80 25.16
N ALA A 322 -4.67 -20.34 24.01
CA ALA A 322 -6.09 -20.49 23.68
C ALA A 322 -6.46 -22.00 23.57
N SER A 323 -7.69 -22.38 23.91
CA SER A 323 -8.13 -23.78 23.86
C SER A 323 -9.29 -24.00 22.87
N GLY A 324 -9.29 -25.19 22.25
CA GLY A 324 -10.40 -25.70 21.42
C GLY A 324 -10.90 -24.72 20.36
N TRP A 325 -12.18 -24.37 20.43
CA TRP A 325 -12.87 -23.51 19.47
C TRP A 325 -12.27 -22.10 19.36
N ASN A 326 -11.73 -21.55 20.45
CA ASN A 326 -11.13 -20.21 20.44
C ASN A 326 -9.88 -20.14 19.56
N ALA A 327 -9.10 -21.21 19.48
CA ALA A 327 -7.94 -21.28 18.60
C ALA A 327 -8.35 -21.31 17.12
N HIS A 328 -9.48 -21.95 16.78
CA HIS A 328 -10.01 -21.93 15.41
C HIS A 328 -10.55 -20.55 15.01
N LEU A 329 -11.22 -19.85 15.93
CA LEU A 329 -11.66 -18.47 15.69
C LEU A 329 -10.47 -17.52 15.53
N ALA A 330 -9.45 -17.65 16.39
CA ALA A 330 -8.22 -16.89 16.29
C ALA A 330 -7.49 -17.18 14.97
N LEU A 331 -7.47 -18.44 14.52
CA LEU A 331 -6.87 -18.82 13.23
C LEU A 331 -7.54 -18.07 12.08
N ALA A 332 -8.86 -18.10 12.02
CA ALA A 332 -9.61 -17.46 10.94
C ALA A 332 -9.36 -15.95 10.87
N LEU A 333 -9.24 -15.28 12.02
CA LEU A 333 -8.85 -13.87 12.08
C LEU A 333 -7.38 -13.66 11.68
N LEU A 334 -6.46 -14.45 12.23
CA LEU A 334 -5.02 -14.36 11.94
C LEU A 334 -4.72 -14.64 10.47
N GLU A 335 -5.53 -15.45 9.77
CA GLU A 335 -5.41 -15.65 8.33
C GLU A 335 -5.60 -14.36 7.52
N THR A 336 -6.31 -13.36 8.08
CA THR A 336 -6.48 -12.02 7.49
C THR A 336 -5.40 -11.03 7.93
N LEU A 337 -4.88 -11.19 9.15
CA LEU A 337 -3.93 -10.28 9.78
C LEU A 337 -2.47 -10.65 9.52
N LEU A 338 -2.17 -11.90 9.17
CA LEU A 338 -0.82 -12.39 8.93
C LEU A 338 -0.54 -12.57 7.44
N THR A 339 0.74 -12.53 7.08
CA THR A 339 1.21 -12.82 5.73
C THR A 339 2.37 -13.79 5.77
N GLU A 340 2.36 -14.75 4.83
CA GLU A 340 3.57 -15.44 4.40
C GLU A 340 4.27 -14.58 3.37
N ARG A 341 5.52 -14.22 3.66
CA ARG A 341 6.38 -13.53 2.70
C ARG A 341 7.53 -14.43 2.28
N TYR A 342 7.61 -14.68 0.98
CA TYR A 342 8.73 -15.39 0.37
C TYR A 342 9.79 -14.40 -0.10
N ILE A 343 11.02 -14.58 0.35
CA ILE A 343 12.16 -13.73 0.03
C ILE A 343 13.09 -14.53 -0.90
N PRO A 344 13.31 -14.09 -2.15
CA PRO A 344 14.12 -14.86 -3.08
C PRO A 344 15.61 -14.67 -2.87
N SER A 345 16.34 -15.76 -3.03
CA SER A 345 17.81 -15.79 -3.09
C SER A 345 18.27 -15.65 -4.53
N VAL A 346 18.17 -14.43 -5.09
CA VAL A 346 18.49 -14.17 -6.51
C VAL A 346 19.94 -14.51 -6.86
N SER A 347 20.86 -14.38 -5.90
CA SER A 347 22.28 -14.77 -6.09
C SER A 347 22.45 -16.26 -6.37
N LEU A 348 21.62 -17.14 -5.78
CA LEU A 348 21.64 -18.58 -6.10
C LEU A 348 21.21 -18.87 -7.54
N LEU A 349 20.49 -17.95 -8.19
CA LEU A 349 20.13 -18.04 -9.60
C LEU A 349 21.20 -17.44 -10.53
N GLY A 350 22.30 -16.89 -9.99
CA GLY A 350 23.28 -16.14 -10.80
C GLY A 350 22.80 -14.74 -11.18
N LEU A 351 21.85 -14.19 -10.41
CA LEU A 351 21.27 -12.87 -10.61
C LEU A 351 21.63 -11.94 -9.45
N ARG A 352 21.46 -10.64 -9.67
CA ARG A 352 21.60 -9.58 -8.66
C ARG A 352 20.54 -8.51 -8.85
N TYR A 353 20.41 -7.65 -7.86
CA TYR A 353 19.56 -6.47 -7.90
C TYR A 353 20.37 -5.25 -8.34
N ARG A 354 19.74 -4.38 -9.13
CA ARG A 354 20.22 -3.01 -9.38
C ARG A 354 19.11 -2.03 -9.07
N VAL A 355 19.38 -1.07 -8.19
CA VAL A 355 18.51 0.08 -7.94
C VAL A 355 19.03 1.24 -8.75
N VAL A 356 18.17 1.84 -9.59
CA VAL A 356 18.49 3.02 -10.40
C VAL A 356 17.55 4.14 -9.96
N ILE A 357 18.12 5.25 -9.49
CA ILE A 357 17.39 6.42 -9.02
C ILE A 357 17.63 7.56 -9.99
N SER A 358 16.58 8.22 -10.47
CA SER A 358 16.66 9.25 -11.51
C SER A 358 15.94 10.54 -11.12
N THR A 359 16.47 11.66 -11.60
CA THR A 359 15.84 12.99 -11.50
C THR A 359 14.59 13.14 -12.36
N ARG A 360 14.31 12.19 -13.28
CA ARG A 360 13.11 12.21 -14.12
C ARG A 360 12.12 11.15 -13.67
N GLU A 361 10.83 11.50 -13.60
CA GLU A 361 9.75 10.56 -13.25
C GLU A 361 9.62 9.39 -14.24
N ARG A 362 9.86 9.67 -15.53
CA ARG A 362 9.90 8.67 -16.61
C ARG A 362 11.24 7.94 -16.70
N GLY A 363 12.29 8.45 -16.04
CA GLY A 363 13.68 8.17 -16.37
C GLY A 363 14.27 6.92 -15.73
N VAL A 364 14.22 5.82 -16.46
CA VAL A 364 15.27 4.77 -16.58
C VAL A 364 15.06 4.14 -17.97
N PRO A 365 16.10 3.67 -18.69
CA PRO A 365 15.92 2.87 -19.89
C PRO A 365 14.94 1.71 -19.68
N LYS A 366 14.10 1.45 -20.68
CA LYS A 366 13.16 0.30 -20.66
C LYS A 366 13.98 -0.98 -20.46
N SER A 367 13.73 -1.65 -19.33
CA SER A 367 14.48 -2.82 -18.92
C SER A 367 13.53 -3.99 -18.72
N ARG A 368 13.85 -5.13 -19.34
CA ARG A 368 13.08 -6.38 -19.13
C ARG A 368 13.18 -6.88 -17.69
N GLY A 369 14.20 -6.43 -16.96
CA GLY A 369 14.48 -6.80 -15.57
C GLY A 369 13.76 -5.95 -14.52
N LEU A 370 12.88 -5.01 -14.89
CA LEU A 370 12.19 -4.14 -13.93
C LEU A 370 11.33 -4.96 -12.93
N ALA A 371 11.69 -5.00 -11.66
CA ALA A 371 10.96 -5.72 -10.60
C ALA A 371 10.08 -4.81 -9.75
N ALA A 372 10.49 -3.56 -9.52
CA ALA A 372 9.67 -2.56 -8.83
C ALA A 372 9.97 -1.15 -9.32
N LYS A 373 8.98 -0.26 -9.26
CA LYS A 373 9.12 1.17 -9.53
C LYS A 373 8.51 1.97 -8.39
N TYR A 374 9.25 2.95 -7.91
CA TYR A 374 8.89 3.90 -6.88
C TYR A 374 8.82 5.30 -7.48
N LEU A 375 7.74 6.03 -7.21
CA LEU A 375 7.69 7.47 -7.41
C LEU A 375 8.15 8.13 -6.12
N LEU A 376 9.03 9.11 -6.25
CA LEU A 376 9.70 9.75 -5.12
C LEU A 376 9.24 11.19 -4.98
N ARG A 377 9.16 11.65 -3.73
CA ARG A 377 8.86 13.03 -3.36
C ARG A 377 9.95 13.61 -2.46
N ASP A 378 9.94 14.94 -2.34
CA ASP A 378 10.78 15.72 -1.42
C ASP A 378 12.30 15.63 -1.69
N THR A 379 12.67 15.45 -2.95
CA THR A 379 14.08 15.35 -3.41
C THR A 379 14.21 15.73 -4.90
N MET A 380 15.44 15.99 -5.36
CA MET A 380 15.73 16.18 -6.79
C MET A 380 15.50 14.91 -7.63
N PHE A 381 15.46 13.75 -6.98
CA PHE A 381 15.16 12.48 -7.62
C PHE A 381 13.65 12.24 -7.66
N GLN A 382 13.08 11.99 -8.84
CA GLN A 382 11.65 11.82 -9.02
C GLN A 382 11.22 10.35 -9.09
N SER A 383 12.15 9.43 -9.39
CA SER A 383 11.83 8.00 -9.46
C SER A 383 12.99 7.12 -9.04
N ALA A 384 12.66 5.92 -8.57
CA ALA A 384 13.61 4.83 -8.38
C ALA A 384 13.03 3.54 -8.94
N SER A 385 13.85 2.71 -9.57
CA SER A 385 13.46 1.41 -10.07
C SER A 385 14.43 0.33 -9.61
N LEU A 386 13.87 -0.81 -9.20
CA LEU A 386 14.60 -2.02 -8.83
C LEU A 386 14.58 -2.97 -10.03
N HIS A 387 15.74 -3.41 -10.47
CA HIS A 387 15.93 -4.32 -11.60
C HIS A 387 16.60 -5.62 -11.15
N ILE A 388 16.32 -6.69 -11.87
CA ILE A 388 17.00 -7.98 -11.77
C ILE A 388 17.83 -8.18 -13.03
N GLU A 389 19.11 -8.48 -12.86
CA GLU A 389 20.06 -8.67 -13.95
C GLU A 389 21.03 -9.82 -13.62
N PRO A 390 21.64 -10.46 -14.63
CA PRO A 390 22.78 -11.36 -14.43
C PRO A 390 23.93 -10.69 -13.66
N ILE A 391 24.69 -11.48 -12.88
CA ILE A 391 25.83 -10.96 -12.08
C ILE A 391 26.89 -10.28 -12.96
N ASP A 392 27.04 -10.71 -14.20
CA ASP A 392 27.99 -10.21 -15.20
C ASP A 392 27.43 -9.10 -16.10
N SER A 393 26.17 -8.69 -15.90
CA SER A 393 25.59 -7.60 -16.69
C SER A 393 26.38 -6.29 -16.51
N PRO A 394 26.69 -5.54 -17.57
CA PRO A 394 27.29 -4.21 -17.46
C PRO A 394 26.33 -3.17 -16.86
N GLY A 395 25.03 -3.43 -16.84
CA GLY A 395 24.02 -2.45 -16.45
C GLY A 395 23.53 -1.59 -17.63
N PRO A 396 22.73 -0.55 -17.36
CA PRO A 396 22.26 0.35 -18.42
C PRO A 396 23.43 1.13 -19.05
N ASN A 397 23.36 1.41 -20.35
CA ASN A 397 24.34 2.30 -21.01
C ASN A 397 24.24 3.73 -20.43
N GLU A 398 25.18 4.07 -19.54
CA GLU A 398 25.23 5.37 -18.82
C GLU A 398 25.60 6.57 -19.69
N ALA A 399 25.98 6.34 -20.96
CA ALA A 399 26.53 7.34 -21.87
C ALA A 399 25.61 8.53 -22.20
N ALA A 400 24.36 8.55 -21.74
CA ALA A 400 23.41 9.63 -22.02
C ALA A 400 23.32 10.70 -20.92
N ASP A 401 23.50 10.37 -19.62
CA ASP A 401 23.37 11.34 -18.52
C ASP A 401 23.79 10.80 -17.12
N PRO A 402 25.10 10.63 -16.84
CA PRO A 402 25.56 10.09 -15.54
C PRO A 402 25.28 11.02 -14.35
N ALA A 403 25.07 12.32 -14.58
CA ALA A 403 24.76 13.28 -13.52
C ALA A 403 23.32 13.19 -13.01
N SER A 404 22.41 12.55 -13.76
CA SER A 404 21.00 12.41 -13.39
C SER A 404 20.62 11.05 -12.80
N ILE A 405 21.60 10.16 -12.61
CA ILE A 405 21.40 8.79 -12.15
C ILE A 405 22.24 8.48 -10.91
N PHE A 406 21.61 7.89 -9.90
CA PHE A 406 22.27 7.27 -8.76
C PHE A 406 21.96 5.78 -8.75
N ASP A 407 22.97 4.93 -8.92
CA ASP A 407 22.82 3.49 -9.03
C ASP A 407 23.47 2.73 -7.87
N VAL A 408 22.84 1.61 -7.51
CA VAL A 408 23.26 0.71 -6.43
C VAL A 408 23.07 -0.73 -6.86
N VAL A 409 24.13 -1.52 -6.82
CA VAL A 409 24.17 -2.94 -7.16
C VAL A 409 24.31 -3.78 -5.90
N VAL A 410 23.36 -4.69 -5.70
CA VAL A 410 23.20 -5.46 -4.46
C VAL A 410 22.85 -6.91 -4.75
N ASP A 411 23.31 -7.84 -3.92
CA ASP A 411 23.23 -9.29 -4.16
C ASP A 411 22.44 -10.05 -3.08
N SER A 412 22.06 -9.35 -2.01
CA SER A 412 21.33 -9.90 -0.88
C SER A 412 20.11 -9.05 -0.52
N GLU A 413 19.05 -9.71 -0.07
CA GLU A 413 17.85 -9.09 0.50
C GLU A 413 17.68 -9.53 1.95
N LEU A 414 17.30 -8.59 2.81
CA LEU A 414 16.91 -8.80 4.18
C LEU A 414 15.58 -8.09 4.43
N VAL A 415 14.66 -8.76 5.12
CA VAL A 415 13.41 -8.17 5.59
C VAL A 415 13.38 -8.25 7.12
N SER A 416 13.06 -7.13 7.76
CA SER A 416 12.94 -6.99 9.21
C SER A 416 11.60 -6.38 9.60
N VAL A 417 10.97 -6.94 10.64
CA VAL A 417 9.76 -6.41 11.29
C VAL A 417 9.98 -6.41 12.81
N ARG A 418 9.87 -5.25 13.45
CA ARG A 418 10.20 -5.04 14.87
C ARG A 418 8.96 -4.91 15.73
N LEU A 419 8.38 -6.04 16.16
CA LEU A 419 7.15 -6.03 16.95
C LEU A 419 7.34 -5.40 18.35
N ASP A 420 8.56 -5.44 18.89
CA ASP A 420 8.92 -4.84 20.18
C ASP A 420 8.95 -3.31 20.18
N LEU A 421 8.98 -2.68 19.00
CA LEU A 421 8.81 -1.24 18.88
C LEU A 421 7.34 -0.84 19.01
N TYR A 422 6.38 -1.78 18.98
CA TYR A 422 4.99 -1.45 19.22
C TYR A 422 4.66 -1.47 20.71
N ASP A 423 4.10 -0.38 21.22
CA ASP A 423 3.52 -0.30 22.55
C ASP A 423 2.02 -0.61 22.47
N ALA A 424 1.65 -1.88 22.70
CA ALA A 424 0.27 -2.33 22.65
C ALA A 424 -0.63 -1.73 23.74
N MET A 425 -0.07 -1.21 24.84
CA MET A 425 -0.87 -0.55 25.89
C MET A 425 -1.30 0.85 25.47
N ARG A 426 -0.48 1.52 24.66
CA ARG A 426 -0.74 2.87 24.15
C ARG A 426 -1.21 2.88 22.70
N SER A 427 -1.20 1.73 22.03
CA SER A 427 -1.44 1.55 20.60
C SER A 427 -0.60 2.49 19.72
N VAL A 428 0.68 2.64 20.05
CA VAL A 428 1.62 3.51 19.32
C VAL A 428 2.95 2.82 19.03
N TRP A 429 3.57 3.20 17.93
CA TRP A 429 4.94 2.81 17.62
C TRP A 429 5.93 3.69 18.39
N LYS A 430 6.90 3.04 19.02
CA LYS A 430 8.09 3.67 19.57
C LYS A 430 9.00 4.11 18.43
N GLU A 431 9.71 5.20 18.68
CA GLU A 431 10.54 5.89 17.70
C GLU A 431 12.00 5.86 18.17
N PRO A 432 12.65 4.68 18.23
CA PRO A 432 13.99 4.54 18.81
C PRO A 432 15.06 5.29 18.01
N TRP A 433 14.75 5.75 16.79
CA TRP A 433 15.64 6.58 15.98
C TRP A 433 15.88 7.98 16.59
N TYR A 434 15.09 8.43 17.56
CA TYR A 434 15.40 9.64 18.34
C TYR A 434 16.51 9.43 19.37
N GLU A 435 16.84 8.17 19.73
CA GLU A 435 17.85 7.89 20.74
C GLU A 435 19.25 7.85 20.11
N PRO A 436 20.14 8.81 20.43
CA PRO A 436 21.37 9.01 19.66
C PRO A 436 22.45 7.95 19.89
N LYS A 437 22.35 7.11 20.93
CA LYS A 437 23.54 6.41 21.45
C LYS A 437 23.68 4.96 21.01
N ILE A 438 22.64 4.12 21.03
CA ILE A 438 22.74 2.72 20.58
C ILE A 438 21.35 2.21 20.15
N PRO A 439 21.17 1.70 18.92
CA PRO A 439 19.91 1.08 18.55
C PRO A 439 19.64 -0.15 19.45
N PRO A 440 18.37 -0.38 19.87
CA PRO A 440 18.03 -1.39 20.88
C PRO A 440 18.57 -2.77 20.52
N ARG A 441 18.93 -3.56 21.54
CA ARG A 441 19.35 -4.97 21.36
C ARG A 441 18.25 -5.75 20.63
N LEU A 442 18.64 -6.74 19.83
CA LEU A 442 17.69 -7.61 19.15
C LEU A 442 16.85 -8.36 20.18
N SER A 443 15.54 -8.13 20.13
CA SER A 443 14.52 -8.79 20.93
C SER A 443 14.04 -10.06 20.21
N PRO A 444 13.54 -11.10 20.93
CA PRO A 444 12.84 -12.23 20.29
C PRO A 444 11.64 -11.79 19.43
N HIS A 445 11.12 -10.59 19.65
CA HIS A 445 10.03 -9.98 18.88
C HIS A 445 10.50 -9.27 17.59
N CYS A 446 11.79 -9.37 17.26
CA CYS A 446 12.36 -8.92 16.01
C CYS A 446 12.32 -10.06 14.99
N LEU A 447 11.42 -9.97 14.02
CA LEU A 447 11.29 -10.95 12.95
C LEU A 447 12.25 -10.55 11.83
N MET A 448 13.23 -11.39 11.51
CA MET A 448 14.22 -11.10 10.47
C MET A 448 14.46 -12.32 9.60
N ARG A 449 14.53 -12.08 8.29
CA ARG A 449 14.93 -13.09 7.30
C ARG A 449 15.79 -12.49 6.22
N SER A 450 16.79 -13.25 5.81
CA SER A 450 17.70 -12.90 4.73
C SER A 450 17.64 -13.93 3.61
N SER A 451 17.92 -13.48 2.40
CA SER A 451 18.24 -14.35 1.28
C SER A 451 19.51 -15.15 1.57
N VAL A 452 19.60 -16.36 1.06
CA VAL A 452 20.81 -17.18 1.09
C VAL A 452 21.82 -16.60 0.11
N SER A 453 23.07 -16.41 0.55
CA SER A 453 24.15 -15.96 -0.33
C SER A 453 24.70 -17.10 -1.16
N ALA A 454 25.08 -16.84 -2.42
CA ALA A 454 25.71 -17.83 -3.27
C ALA A 454 27.16 -18.11 -2.84
N SER A 455 27.36 -19.17 -2.05
CA SER A 455 28.69 -19.73 -1.75
C SER A 455 29.00 -20.99 -2.57
N GLY A 456 28.09 -21.39 -3.47
CA GLY A 456 28.16 -22.66 -4.20
C GLY A 456 27.68 -22.55 -5.64
N LYS A 457 27.28 -23.69 -6.21
CA LYS A 457 26.86 -23.80 -7.62
C LYS A 457 25.57 -23.01 -7.89
N ILE A 458 25.59 -22.19 -8.94
CA ILE A 458 24.39 -21.53 -9.48
C ILE A 458 23.33 -22.58 -9.83
N LEU A 459 22.11 -22.36 -9.36
CA LEU A 459 20.96 -23.22 -9.58
C LEU A 459 20.24 -22.80 -10.86
N VAL A 460 19.97 -23.78 -11.73
CA VAL A 460 19.16 -23.57 -12.94
C VAL A 460 17.73 -24.02 -12.64
N PRO A 461 16.76 -23.10 -12.49
CA PRO A 461 15.39 -23.46 -12.14
C PRO A 461 14.71 -24.13 -13.33
N ARG A 462 13.83 -25.12 -13.06
CA ARG A 462 12.95 -25.64 -14.11
C ARG A 462 11.91 -24.56 -14.47
N PRO A 463 11.36 -24.54 -15.69
CA PRO A 463 10.36 -23.53 -16.08
C PRO A 463 9.15 -23.44 -15.13
N ARG A 464 8.67 -24.58 -14.62
CA ARG A 464 7.57 -24.60 -13.62
C ARG A 464 7.99 -24.08 -12.25
N ASP A 465 9.25 -24.28 -11.85
CA ASP A 465 9.79 -23.72 -10.61
C ASP A 465 9.92 -22.19 -10.76
N LEU A 466 10.34 -21.70 -11.92
CA LEU A 466 10.41 -20.27 -12.25
C LEU A 466 9.05 -19.57 -12.17
N GLN A 467 8.01 -20.21 -12.73
CA GLN A 467 6.63 -19.71 -12.62
C GLN A 467 6.16 -19.66 -11.17
N ALA A 468 6.43 -20.70 -10.38
CA ALA A 468 6.09 -20.71 -8.96
C ALA A 468 6.86 -19.63 -8.19
N LEU A 469 8.17 -19.47 -8.45
CA LEU A 469 9.01 -18.43 -7.84
C LEU A 469 8.44 -17.03 -8.07
N GLY A 470 8.09 -16.68 -9.31
CA GLY A 470 7.52 -15.37 -9.62
C GLY A 470 6.23 -15.08 -8.86
N VAL A 471 5.30 -16.06 -8.85
CA VAL A 471 4.03 -15.91 -8.13
C VAL A 471 4.24 -15.84 -6.62
N LEU A 472 5.08 -16.71 -6.05
CA LEU A 472 5.34 -16.74 -4.60
C LEU A 472 6.09 -15.50 -4.10
N TRP A 473 6.99 -14.93 -4.92
CA TRP A 473 7.69 -13.69 -4.59
C TRP A 473 6.74 -12.50 -4.54
N ALA A 474 5.80 -12.41 -5.48
CA ALA A 474 4.81 -11.33 -5.49
C ALA A 474 3.73 -11.50 -4.42
N PHE A 475 3.30 -12.74 -4.19
CA PHE A 475 2.16 -13.06 -3.35
C PHE A 475 2.41 -12.74 -1.88
N ARG A 476 1.43 -12.11 -1.24
CA ARG A 476 1.39 -11.88 0.21
C ARG A 476 0.08 -12.44 0.72
N GLY A 477 0.12 -13.29 1.74
CA GLY A 477 -1.09 -13.86 2.32
C GLY A 477 -0.86 -15.27 2.84
N MET A 478 -1.87 -15.84 3.49
CA MET A 478 -1.75 -17.15 4.12
C MET A 478 -2.09 -18.28 3.16
N ARG A 479 -1.90 -19.53 3.61
CA ARG A 479 -2.12 -20.74 2.80
C ARG A 479 -3.46 -20.81 2.05
N PRO A 480 -4.63 -20.45 2.63
CA PRO A 480 -5.88 -20.48 1.87
C PRO A 480 -5.85 -19.56 0.65
N ALA A 481 -5.39 -18.33 0.83
CA ALA A 481 -5.21 -17.34 -0.23
C ALA A 481 -4.17 -17.77 -1.26
N ARG A 482 -3.03 -18.35 -0.83
CA ARG A 482 -1.99 -18.88 -1.72
C ARG A 482 -2.55 -20.01 -2.60
N ASN A 483 -3.25 -20.96 -1.99
CA ASN A 483 -3.84 -22.09 -2.70
C ASN A 483 -4.95 -21.65 -3.65
N TRP A 484 -5.72 -20.63 -3.28
CA TRP A 484 -6.66 -19.98 -4.18
C TRP A 484 -5.91 -19.38 -5.38
N MET A 485 -4.88 -18.55 -5.16
CA MET A 485 -4.10 -17.90 -6.23
C MET A 485 -3.56 -18.92 -7.23
N MET A 486 -2.89 -19.96 -6.73
CA MET A 486 -2.28 -20.98 -7.57
C MET A 486 -3.32 -21.75 -8.40
N ARG A 487 -4.51 -22.04 -7.83
CA ARG A 487 -5.60 -22.65 -8.59
C ARG A 487 -6.15 -21.71 -9.67
N SER A 488 -6.33 -20.43 -9.34
CA SER A 488 -6.91 -19.43 -10.25
C SER A 488 -6.05 -19.19 -11.49
N ILE A 489 -4.74 -19.40 -11.42
CA ILE A 489 -3.83 -19.33 -12.58
C ILE A 489 -3.61 -20.69 -13.26
N HIS A 490 -4.42 -21.71 -12.94
CA HIS A 490 -4.28 -23.09 -13.44
C HIS A 490 -2.93 -23.75 -13.12
N PHE A 491 -2.30 -23.36 -12.01
CA PHE A 491 -1.14 -24.06 -11.49
C PHE A 491 -1.61 -25.24 -10.63
N SER A 492 -1.44 -26.47 -11.13
CA SER A 492 -2.02 -27.64 -10.47
C SER A 492 -1.49 -27.81 -9.04
N GLN A 493 -2.37 -28.23 -8.12
CA GLN A 493 -2.01 -28.44 -6.72
C GLN A 493 -0.95 -29.55 -6.57
N SER A 494 -0.97 -30.57 -7.44
CA SER A 494 0.10 -31.57 -7.49
C SER A 494 1.45 -30.94 -7.82
N THR A 495 1.51 -30.06 -8.83
CA THR A 495 2.75 -29.35 -9.19
C THR A 495 3.22 -28.46 -8.04
N LEU A 496 2.32 -27.73 -7.38
CA LEU A 496 2.67 -26.88 -6.24
C LEU A 496 3.25 -27.70 -5.07
N ARG A 497 2.66 -28.86 -4.76
CA ARG A 497 3.15 -29.78 -3.71
C ARG A 497 4.57 -30.27 -3.97
N HIS A 498 5.01 -30.37 -5.22
CA HIS A 498 6.37 -30.76 -5.57
C HIS A 498 7.33 -29.59 -5.82
N ALA A 499 6.83 -28.44 -6.27
CA ALA A 499 7.64 -27.27 -6.57
C ALA A 499 8.00 -26.52 -5.29
N LEU A 500 7.02 -26.31 -4.39
CA LEU A 500 7.20 -25.48 -3.19
C LEU A 500 8.27 -26.05 -2.23
N PRO A 501 8.25 -27.34 -1.83
CA PRO A 501 9.31 -27.88 -0.98
C PRO A 501 10.68 -27.77 -1.64
N ARG A 502 10.78 -28.08 -2.93
CA ARG A 502 12.04 -28.03 -3.68
C ARG A 502 12.65 -26.63 -3.77
N VAL A 503 11.85 -25.57 -3.99
CA VAL A 503 12.38 -24.19 -4.00
C VAL A 503 12.78 -23.71 -2.60
N LEU A 504 12.14 -24.23 -1.54
CA LEU A 504 12.50 -23.92 -0.15
C LEU A 504 13.74 -24.69 0.31
N GLU A 505 13.80 -26.00 0.07
CA GLU A 505 14.91 -26.89 0.42
C GLU A 505 16.21 -26.51 -0.31
N SER A 506 16.10 -26.00 -1.55
CA SER A 506 17.25 -25.47 -2.30
C SER A 506 17.68 -24.07 -1.86
N GLY A 507 16.95 -23.42 -0.95
CA GLY A 507 17.23 -22.07 -0.47
C GLY A 507 16.89 -20.97 -1.48
N LEU A 508 16.25 -21.28 -2.61
CA LEU A 508 15.83 -20.29 -3.61
C LEU A 508 14.81 -19.30 -3.07
N LEU A 509 13.99 -19.73 -2.10
CA LEU A 509 13.13 -18.88 -1.30
C LEU A 509 13.40 -19.12 0.19
N THR A 510 13.36 -18.06 0.98
CA THR A 510 13.21 -18.14 2.43
C THR A 510 11.85 -17.59 2.84
N LEU A 511 11.30 -18.08 3.94
CA LEU A 511 9.96 -17.73 4.41
C LEU A 511 10.04 -16.89 5.68
N LEU A 512 9.28 -15.80 5.70
CA LEU A 512 9.04 -14.95 6.86
C LEU A 512 7.53 -14.86 7.12
N TYR A 513 7.13 -15.15 8.36
CA TYR A 513 5.80 -14.85 8.88
C TYR A 513 5.82 -13.48 9.53
N HIS A 514 4.95 -12.57 9.09
CA HIS A 514 4.82 -11.27 9.72
C HIS A 514 3.39 -10.73 9.61
N PRO A 515 3.00 -9.74 10.45
CA PRO A 515 1.71 -9.08 10.33
C PRO A 515 1.59 -8.37 8.98
N THR A 516 0.37 -8.33 8.46
CA THR A 516 -0.01 -7.58 7.27
C THR A 516 0.34 -6.11 7.50
N LEU A 517 1.29 -5.58 6.72
CA LEU A 517 1.79 -4.21 6.90
C LEU A 517 0.72 -3.15 6.65
N GLU A 518 -0.28 -3.47 5.83
CA GLU A 518 -1.47 -2.66 5.58
C GLU A 518 -2.30 -2.44 6.86
N TYR A 519 -2.18 -3.31 7.87
CA TYR A 519 -2.84 -3.17 9.17
C TYR A 519 -1.82 -2.96 10.29
N CYS A 520 -0.70 -2.30 10.03
CA CYS A 520 0.30 -2.03 11.07
C CYS A 520 0.37 -0.54 11.41
N ALA A 521 -0.53 0.32 10.88
CA ALA A 521 -0.42 1.77 11.00
C ALA A 521 0.99 2.32 10.60
N LEU A 522 1.58 1.73 9.55
CA LEU A 522 2.87 2.15 8.96
C LEU A 522 2.67 2.63 7.50
N PRO A 523 1.90 3.72 7.28
CA PRO A 523 1.52 4.14 5.93
C PRO A 523 2.65 4.81 5.16
N GLU A 524 3.60 5.47 5.82
CA GLU A 524 4.63 6.26 5.13
C GLU A 524 5.84 5.41 4.77
N GLY A 525 6.44 5.67 3.61
CA GLY A 525 7.63 4.98 3.13
C GLY A 525 8.79 5.92 2.84
N LEU A 526 10.01 5.49 3.17
CA LEU A 526 11.23 6.15 2.72
C LEU A 526 12.09 5.18 1.92
N LEU A 527 12.68 5.67 0.84
CA LEU A 527 13.76 5.02 0.13
C LEU A 527 15.09 5.60 0.63
N VAL A 528 16.02 4.72 0.97
CA VAL A 528 17.40 5.06 1.34
C VAL A 528 18.31 4.31 0.38
N ALA A 529 19.26 4.98 -0.24
CA ALA A 529 20.26 4.34 -1.09
C ALA A 529 21.63 4.94 -0.82
N THR A 530 22.66 4.09 -0.86
CA THR A 530 24.02 4.45 -0.47
C THR A 530 25.03 3.71 -1.35
N ARG A 531 26.13 4.38 -1.68
CA ARG A 531 27.27 3.78 -2.37
C ARG A 531 28.59 4.32 -1.81
N LYS A 532 29.69 3.67 -2.19
CA LYS A 532 31.06 3.99 -1.74
C LYS A 532 31.26 3.87 -0.21
N MET A 533 30.52 2.98 0.47
CA MET A 533 30.81 2.67 1.88
C MET A 533 31.90 1.60 1.99
N THR A 534 32.58 1.55 3.13
CA THR A 534 33.34 0.35 3.51
C THR A 534 32.38 -0.77 3.94
N SER A 535 32.76 -2.04 3.80
CA SER A 535 31.92 -3.17 4.22
C SER A 535 31.50 -3.07 5.69
N ARG A 536 32.39 -2.60 6.57
CA ARG A 536 32.09 -2.37 7.99
C ARG A 536 31.02 -1.30 8.20
N ARG A 537 31.07 -0.19 7.45
CA ARG A 537 30.04 0.86 7.50
C ARG A 537 28.72 0.37 6.93
N ALA A 538 28.75 -0.41 5.85
CA ALA A 538 27.56 -1.04 5.29
C ALA A 538 26.86 -1.97 6.29
N ASP A 539 27.61 -2.83 6.98
CA ASP A 539 27.08 -3.70 8.04
C ASP A 539 26.57 -2.89 9.25
N SER A 540 27.25 -1.79 9.60
CA SER A 540 26.81 -0.88 10.66
C SER A 540 25.49 -0.19 10.29
N LEU A 541 25.33 0.26 9.05
CA LEU A 541 24.10 0.86 8.52
C LEU A 541 22.98 -0.18 8.50
N ALA A 542 23.25 -1.37 7.98
CA ALA A 542 22.30 -2.47 7.95
C ALA A 542 21.77 -2.79 9.36
N THR A 543 22.69 -2.88 10.33
CA THR A 543 22.35 -3.12 11.74
C THR A 543 21.54 -1.98 12.33
N TRP A 544 21.91 -0.73 12.05
CA TRP A 544 21.19 0.43 12.56
C TRP A 544 19.78 0.54 11.97
N ILE A 545 19.62 0.49 10.64
CA ILE A 545 18.31 0.59 9.97
C ILE A 545 17.38 -0.52 10.45
N THR A 546 17.85 -1.78 10.46
CA THR A 546 17.01 -2.92 10.88
C THR A 546 16.61 -2.85 12.35
N ARG A 547 17.35 -2.11 13.16
CA ARG A 547 17.05 -1.92 14.58
C ARG A 547 16.25 -0.66 14.90
N ALA A 548 16.34 0.36 14.06
CA ALA A 548 15.66 1.62 14.29
C ALA A 548 14.21 1.55 13.83
N PHE A 549 13.93 0.92 12.68
CA PHE A 549 12.62 1.08 12.04
C PHE A 549 11.65 -0.10 12.30
N PRO A 550 10.33 0.15 12.35
CA PRO A 550 9.31 -0.88 12.54
C PRO A 550 9.31 -1.94 11.44
N TYR A 551 9.53 -1.50 10.20
CA TYR A 551 9.68 -2.36 9.05
C TYR A 551 10.82 -1.87 8.16
N CYS A 552 11.64 -2.81 7.68
CA CYS A 552 12.69 -2.55 6.73
C CYS A 552 12.78 -3.69 5.71
N ARG A 553 12.84 -3.34 4.42
CA ARG A 553 13.40 -4.18 3.36
C ARG A 553 14.74 -3.61 2.97
N LEU A 554 15.81 -4.30 3.30
CA LEU A 554 17.18 -3.91 3.05
C LEU A 554 17.78 -4.77 1.94
N LEU A 555 18.45 -4.14 0.99
CA LEU A 555 19.25 -4.77 -0.03
C LEU A 555 20.70 -4.36 0.18
N THR A 556 21.64 -5.31 0.15
CA THR A 556 23.05 -5.06 0.44
C THR A 556 23.97 -5.78 -0.54
N SER A 557 25.14 -5.21 -0.79
CA SER A 557 26.32 -5.94 -1.27
C SER A 557 27.47 -5.62 -0.33
N ARG A 558 27.85 -6.59 0.50
CA ARG A 558 28.96 -6.44 1.45
C ARG A 558 30.29 -6.16 0.75
N PRO A 559 30.64 -6.85 -0.36
CA PRO A 559 31.90 -6.58 -1.06
C PRO A 559 31.94 -5.17 -1.69
N ALA A 560 30.83 -4.72 -2.28
CA ALA A 560 30.78 -3.42 -2.95
C ALA A 560 30.55 -2.24 -1.99
N GLY A 561 30.14 -2.50 -0.75
CA GLY A 561 29.81 -1.46 0.22
C GLY A 561 28.66 -0.58 -0.26
N GLN A 562 27.66 -1.20 -0.88
CA GLN A 562 26.47 -0.52 -1.38
C GLN A 562 25.24 -1.09 -0.69
N ALA A 563 24.25 -0.23 -0.43
CA ALA A 563 23.02 -0.64 0.20
C ALA A 563 21.85 0.22 -0.26
N ALA A 564 20.68 -0.40 -0.39
CA ALA A 564 19.41 0.28 -0.61
C ALA A 564 18.36 -0.28 0.35
N ALA A 565 17.56 0.57 0.98
CA ALA A 565 16.52 0.17 1.90
C ALA A 565 15.20 0.86 1.59
N VAL A 566 14.11 0.13 1.76
CA VAL A 566 12.76 0.69 1.88
C VAL A 566 12.33 0.50 3.33
N VAL A 567 12.15 1.60 4.05
CA VAL A 567 11.63 1.58 5.43
C VAL A 567 10.19 2.09 5.45
N ARG A 568 9.38 1.55 6.37
CA ARG A 568 8.04 2.09 6.64
C ARG A 568 7.96 2.65 8.04
N VAL A 569 7.31 3.80 8.17
CA VAL A 569 7.21 4.56 9.41
C VAL A 569 5.75 4.92 9.71
N PRO A 570 5.43 5.25 10.97
CA PRO A 570 4.10 5.74 11.33
C PRO A 570 3.73 7.01 10.56
N ALA A 571 2.44 7.31 10.50
CA ALA A 571 1.94 8.53 9.87
C ALA A 571 2.57 9.79 10.48
N LEU A 572 2.88 10.78 9.64
CA LEU A 572 3.47 12.07 9.98
C LEU A 572 4.90 11.98 10.54
N LYS A 573 5.63 10.91 10.25
CA LYS A 573 7.00 10.68 10.78
C LYS A 573 8.08 10.57 9.72
N SER A 574 7.72 10.53 8.43
CA SER A 574 8.67 10.44 7.31
C SER A 574 9.69 11.57 7.29
N ASP A 575 9.29 12.82 7.52
CA ASP A 575 10.22 13.96 7.53
C ASP A 575 11.27 13.85 8.64
N THR A 576 10.84 13.53 9.86
CA THR A 576 11.77 13.38 10.98
C THR A 576 12.66 12.16 10.82
N ALA A 577 12.10 11.02 10.38
CA ALA A 577 12.86 9.82 10.09
C ALA A 577 13.90 10.06 8.98
N ARG A 578 13.53 10.79 7.92
CA ARG A 578 14.44 11.21 6.84
C ARG A 578 15.60 12.02 7.40
N ALA A 579 15.33 13.08 8.16
CA ALA A 579 16.38 13.94 8.71
C ALA A 579 17.41 13.14 9.53
N ILE A 580 16.93 12.20 10.34
CA ILE A 580 17.79 11.34 11.18
C ILE A 580 18.59 10.35 10.35
N ILE A 581 17.99 9.76 9.31
CA ILE A 581 18.73 8.90 8.36
C ILE A 581 19.82 9.71 7.66
N GLU A 582 19.51 10.92 7.19
CA GLU A 582 20.48 11.78 6.51
C GLU A 582 21.64 12.17 7.43
N GLU A 583 21.36 12.54 8.68
CA GLU A 583 22.39 12.80 9.69
C GLU A 583 23.30 11.56 9.88
N LYS A 584 22.68 10.38 10.00
CA LYS A 584 23.43 9.14 10.17
C LYS A 584 24.31 8.81 8.96
N LEU A 585 23.84 9.08 7.76
CA LEU A 585 24.60 8.85 6.53
C LEU A 585 25.72 9.87 6.34
N LYS A 586 25.52 11.13 6.77
CA LYS A 586 26.58 12.14 6.82
C LYS A 586 27.72 11.72 7.76
N GLU A 587 27.41 11.18 8.94
CA GLU A 587 28.43 10.62 9.86
C GLU A 587 29.23 9.47 9.22
N MET A 588 28.62 8.73 8.31
CA MET A 588 29.24 7.59 7.63
C MET A 588 30.06 7.99 6.41
N ASP A 589 30.10 9.27 6.04
CA ASP A 589 30.90 9.81 4.93
C ASP A 589 30.76 8.98 3.65
N CYS A 590 29.53 8.90 3.14
CA CYS A 590 29.17 8.13 1.95
C CYS A 590 28.29 8.95 1.01
N GLU A 591 28.22 8.55 -0.26
CA GLU A 591 27.24 9.10 -1.19
C GLU A 591 25.87 8.45 -0.95
N TYR A 592 24.83 9.26 -0.83
CA TYR A 592 23.50 8.75 -0.50
C TYR A 592 22.36 9.51 -1.16
N VAL A 593 21.19 8.85 -1.19
CA VAL A 593 19.89 9.43 -1.50
C VAL A 593 18.90 8.99 -0.41
N VAL A 594 18.15 9.92 0.15
CA VAL A 594 16.99 9.64 1.00
C VAL A 594 15.79 10.37 0.40
N ALA A 595 14.68 9.65 0.23
CA ALA A 595 13.49 10.19 -0.43
C ALA A 595 12.20 9.63 0.16
N GLY A 596 11.16 10.46 0.22
CA GLY A 596 9.81 10.00 0.50
C GLY A 596 9.27 9.17 -0.67
N ILE A 597 8.56 8.08 -0.38
CA ILE A 597 7.88 7.28 -1.41
C ILE A 597 6.46 7.81 -1.56
N GLU A 598 6.10 8.23 -2.76
CA GLU A 598 4.73 8.62 -3.10
C GLU A 598 3.91 7.40 -3.52
N SER A 599 4.46 6.54 -4.37
CA SER A 599 3.78 5.31 -4.79
C SER A 599 4.75 4.20 -5.16
N CYS A 600 4.26 2.96 -5.11
CA CYS A 600 5.03 1.77 -5.45
C CYS A 600 4.25 0.86 -6.40
N ARG A 601 4.88 0.44 -7.50
CA ARG A 601 4.42 -0.62 -8.40
C ARG A 601 5.42 -1.76 -8.40
N SER A 602 4.92 -3.00 -8.45
CA SER A 602 5.75 -4.19 -8.52
C SER A 602 5.41 -5.04 -9.75
N TYR A 603 6.39 -5.84 -10.17
CA TYR A 603 6.35 -6.70 -11.35
C TYR A 603 6.98 -8.07 -11.06
N TYR A 604 6.94 -8.50 -9.80
CA TYR A 604 7.63 -9.71 -9.33
C TYR A 604 7.06 -10.98 -9.99
N MET A 605 5.77 -11.00 -10.35
CA MET A 605 5.14 -12.17 -10.98
C MET A 605 5.74 -12.51 -12.35
N THR A 606 6.26 -11.53 -13.07
CA THR A 606 6.66 -11.69 -14.48
C THR A 606 8.13 -11.40 -14.75
N VAL A 607 8.84 -10.71 -13.84
CA VAL A 607 10.24 -10.29 -14.05
C VAL A 607 11.17 -11.45 -14.39
N LEU A 608 11.10 -12.56 -13.65
CA LEU A 608 11.97 -13.71 -13.90
C LEU A 608 11.71 -14.35 -15.27
N ASN A 609 10.44 -14.44 -15.69
CA ASN A 609 10.08 -14.98 -17.01
C ASN A 609 10.42 -14.02 -18.16
N ARG A 610 10.62 -12.72 -17.88
CA ARG A 610 11.04 -11.73 -18.90
C ARG A 610 12.50 -11.85 -19.29
N ILE A 611 13.33 -12.25 -18.34
CA ILE A 611 14.80 -12.31 -18.52
C ILE A 611 15.32 -13.73 -18.66
N TYR A 612 14.51 -14.76 -18.40
CA TYR A 612 14.93 -16.15 -18.59
C TYR A 612 14.63 -16.66 -19.99
N ASP A 613 15.65 -17.11 -20.72
CA ASP A 613 15.46 -17.84 -21.97
C ASP A 613 15.40 -19.35 -21.73
N SER A 614 14.19 -19.91 -21.83
CA SER A 614 13.93 -21.34 -21.68
C SER A 614 14.67 -22.24 -22.70
N ARG A 615 15.07 -21.71 -23.86
CA ARG A 615 15.76 -22.47 -24.92
C ARG A 615 17.23 -22.65 -24.60
N THR A 616 17.91 -21.56 -24.27
CA THR A 616 19.34 -21.55 -23.91
C THR A 616 19.59 -21.91 -22.44
N LYS A 617 18.52 -21.89 -21.61
CA LYS A 617 18.60 -22.05 -20.14
C LYS A 617 19.51 -21.00 -19.49
N ALA A 618 19.54 -19.80 -20.06
CA ALA A 618 20.38 -18.70 -19.63
C ALA A 618 19.52 -17.46 -19.30
N TRP A 619 20.10 -16.57 -18.51
CA TRP A 619 19.52 -15.26 -18.24
C TRP A 619 19.98 -14.27 -19.31
N ALA A 620 19.02 -13.67 -20.01
CA ALA A 620 19.28 -12.58 -20.92
C ALA A 620 19.60 -11.31 -20.12
N ASP A 621 20.53 -10.51 -20.63
CA ASP A 621 20.75 -9.17 -20.11
C ASP A 621 19.49 -8.33 -20.32
N PRO A 622 18.92 -7.72 -19.26
CA PRO A 622 17.68 -6.98 -19.36
C PRO A 622 17.79 -5.62 -20.06
N TRP A 623 19.00 -5.17 -20.36
CA TRP A 623 19.33 -3.86 -20.95
C TRP A 623 19.55 -3.92 -22.47
N LEU A 624 19.58 -5.12 -23.06
CA LEU A 624 19.81 -5.37 -24.51
C LEU A 624 18.54 -5.52 -25.33
#